data_AF-A0A1I7E6B9-F1
#
_entry.id   AF-A0A1I7E6B9-F1
#
_cell.length_a   1.000
_cell.length_b   1.000
_cell.length_c   1.000
_cell.angle_alpha   90.00
_cell.angle_beta   90.00
_cell.angle_gamma   90.00
#
_symmetry.space_group_name_H-M   'P 1'
#
loop_
_entity.id
_entity.type
_entity.pdbx_description
1 polymer ?
#
loop_
_entity_poly.entity_id
_entity_poly.type
_entity_poly.pdbx_seq_one_letter_code
_entity_poly.pdbx_strand_id
1 'polypeptide(L)'
;MSRPKAEPVTHIDDDRFRVTEWRFATGAETGWHIHGHDYVIVPLTDGKLGLEGPDGTQSQAALTQGVPYSRRTGVAHNVINAGETPLAFLEVEVVNSDLSARRLSVLDRFLAAWNARDVDALMDCMAEDCAFHGSAGPDAEGRRHLGRNAVRAAYAAFFDAFPEAAWTNGRHVVTGDTGLSSWRFVGTTTAGQRVEVDGCDIFAFSGDLISLKDSYRKARG
;
A
#
# COMPACT_ATOMS: atom_id res chain seq x y z
N MET A 1 -6.31 24.68 -33.83
CA MET A 1 -6.60 25.28 -32.51
C MET A 1 -6.57 24.17 -31.48
N SER A 2 -6.10 24.43 -30.26
CA SER A 2 -6.15 23.43 -29.18
C SER A 2 -7.60 23.18 -28.75
N ARG A 3 -7.95 21.92 -28.46
CA ARG A 3 -9.28 21.58 -27.94
C ARG A 3 -9.47 22.21 -26.53
N PRO A 4 -10.71 22.56 -26.13
CA PRO A 4 -10.98 22.94 -24.74
C PRO A 4 -10.63 21.79 -23.79
N LYS A 5 -10.37 22.09 -22.52
CA LYS A 5 -10.02 21.07 -21.52
C LYS A 5 -11.24 20.63 -20.72
N ALA A 6 -11.26 19.34 -20.38
CA ALA A 6 -12.17 18.81 -19.39
C ALA A 6 -11.83 19.38 -18.00
N GLU A 7 -12.85 19.60 -17.20
CA GLU A 7 -12.73 20.09 -15.83
C GLU A 7 -12.85 18.91 -14.85
N PRO A 8 -11.81 18.59 -14.07
CA PRO A 8 -11.89 17.62 -13.00
C PRO A 8 -12.41 18.26 -11.71
N VAL A 9 -13.33 17.58 -11.02
CA VAL A 9 -13.81 17.91 -9.68
C VAL A 9 -13.60 16.71 -8.76
N THR A 10 -12.71 16.83 -7.79
CA THR A 10 -12.45 15.76 -6.81
C THR A 10 -13.53 15.74 -5.73
N HIS A 11 -14.20 14.60 -5.60
CA HIS A 11 -15.23 14.35 -4.57
C HIS A 11 -14.68 13.56 -3.38
N ILE A 12 -13.77 12.60 -3.64
CA ILE A 12 -13.10 11.77 -2.63
C ILE A 12 -11.62 11.67 -3.02
N ASP A 13 -10.73 11.83 -2.05
CA ASP A 13 -9.29 11.53 -2.16
C ASP A 13 -8.82 11.07 -0.78
N ASP A 14 -8.87 9.75 -0.56
CA ASP A 14 -8.45 9.12 0.68
C ASP A 14 -7.47 7.96 0.42
N ASP A 15 -7.20 7.16 1.44
CA ASP A 15 -6.23 6.05 1.37
C ASP A 15 -6.76 4.83 0.61
N ARG A 16 -8.03 4.83 0.21
CA ARG A 16 -8.71 3.70 -0.44
C ARG A 16 -9.22 4.03 -1.83
N PHE A 17 -9.80 5.22 -2.00
CA PHE A 17 -10.42 5.65 -3.22
C PHE A 17 -10.05 7.08 -3.59
N ARG A 18 -9.96 7.31 -4.89
CA ARG A 18 -10.06 8.65 -5.47
C ARG A 18 -11.26 8.68 -6.39
N VAL A 19 -12.12 9.67 -6.20
CA VAL A 19 -13.31 9.89 -7.05
C VAL A 19 -13.24 11.27 -7.67
N THR A 20 -13.04 11.29 -8.99
CA THR A 20 -12.99 12.51 -9.80
C THR A 20 -14.19 12.55 -10.72
N GLU A 21 -15.01 13.59 -10.63
CA GLU A 21 -15.98 13.91 -11.67
C GLU A 21 -15.27 14.65 -12.79
N TRP A 22 -15.29 14.08 -13.99
CA TRP A 22 -14.83 14.76 -15.18
C TRP A 22 -16.00 15.40 -15.91
N ARG A 23 -15.91 16.71 -16.15
CA ARG A 23 -16.90 17.50 -16.90
C ARG A 23 -16.30 17.96 -18.21
N PHE A 24 -17.01 17.71 -19.30
CA PHE A 24 -16.56 18.07 -20.64
C PHE A 24 -17.57 19.00 -21.31
N ALA A 25 -17.13 20.18 -21.72
CA ALA A 25 -17.82 20.91 -22.78
C ALA A 25 -17.74 20.12 -24.11
N THR A 26 -18.59 20.48 -25.07
CA THR A 26 -18.56 19.90 -26.42
C THR A 26 -17.15 20.04 -27.04
N GLY A 27 -16.57 18.93 -27.49
CA GLY A 27 -15.22 18.90 -28.06
C GLY A 27 -14.07 19.01 -27.06
N ALA A 28 -14.34 19.08 -25.75
CA ALA A 28 -13.30 19.15 -24.73
C ALA A 28 -12.55 17.83 -24.58
N GLU A 29 -11.32 17.89 -24.08
CA GLU A 29 -10.46 16.72 -23.87
C GLU A 29 -9.76 16.71 -22.51
N THR A 30 -9.39 15.52 -22.03
CA THR A 30 -8.55 15.34 -20.84
C THR A 30 -7.09 15.71 -21.10
N GLY A 31 -6.63 15.57 -22.34
CA GLY A 31 -5.21 15.41 -22.64
C GLY A 31 -4.72 13.97 -22.40
N TRP A 32 -3.50 13.70 -22.86
CA TRP A 32 -2.85 12.40 -22.72
C TRP A 32 -2.53 12.07 -21.26
N HIS A 33 -2.92 10.87 -20.84
CA HIS A 33 -2.61 10.34 -19.51
C HIS A 33 -2.54 8.81 -19.52
N ILE A 34 -2.01 8.26 -18.43
CA ILE A 34 -1.98 6.83 -18.13
C ILE A 34 -2.64 6.64 -16.77
N HIS A 35 -3.56 5.69 -16.66
CA HIS A 35 -4.23 5.34 -15.42
C HIS A 35 -3.25 4.62 -14.48
N GLY A 36 -3.01 5.19 -13.30
CA GLY A 36 -2.12 4.60 -12.28
C GLY A 36 -2.77 3.48 -11.48
N HIS A 37 -4.10 3.40 -11.46
CA HIS A 37 -4.87 2.48 -10.62
C HIS A 37 -5.92 1.74 -11.44
N ASP A 38 -6.43 0.63 -10.88
CA ASP A 38 -7.69 0.04 -11.37
C ASP A 38 -8.83 1.02 -11.08
N TYR A 39 -9.77 1.15 -12.02
CA TYR A 39 -10.80 2.18 -11.92
C TYR A 39 -12.14 1.75 -12.53
N VAL A 40 -13.19 2.42 -12.07
CA VAL A 40 -14.56 2.33 -12.59
C VAL A 40 -14.98 3.68 -13.13
N ILE A 41 -15.54 3.70 -14.33
CA ILE A 41 -16.24 4.87 -14.87
C ILE A 41 -17.73 4.71 -14.61
N VAL A 42 -18.35 5.74 -14.02
CA VAL A 42 -19.80 5.84 -13.80
C VAL A 42 -20.33 7.04 -14.59
N PRO A 43 -20.97 6.84 -15.74
CA PRO A 43 -21.50 7.94 -16.53
C PRO A 43 -22.61 8.68 -15.77
N LEU A 44 -22.49 10.01 -15.67
CA LEU A 44 -23.51 10.87 -15.07
C LEU A 44 -24.50 11.42 -16.11
N THR A 45 -24.12 11.39 -17.37
CA THR A 45 -24.95 11.76 -18.53
C THR A 45 -24.80 10.71 -19.63
N ASP A 46 -25.79 10.63 -20.51
CA ASP A 46 -25.60 9.99 -21.82
C ASP A 46 -24.60 10.79 -22.66
N GLY A 47 -23.91 10.14 -23.59
CA GLY A 47 -22.98 10.84 -24.46
C GLY A 47 -22.12 9.95 -25.34
N LYS A 48 -21.17 10.58 -26.01
CA LYS A 48 -20.23 9.89 -26.91
C LYS A 48 -18.81 10.37 -26.63
N LEU A 49 -17.95 9.43 -26.27
CA LEU A 49 -16.52 9.65 -26.11
C LEU A 49 -15.78 9.31 -27.40
N GLY A 50 -14.84 10.16 -27.77
CA GLY A 50 -13.72 9.82 -28.65
C GLY A 50 -12.53 9.41 -27.80
N LEU A 51 -11.83 8.36 -28.21
CA LEU A 51 -10.64 7.83 -27.54
C LEU A 51 -9.49 7.81 -28.54
N GLU A 52 -8.39 8.47 -28.20
CA GLU A 52 -7.13 8.39 -28.93
C GLU A 52 -6.17 7.51 -28.11
N GLY A 53 -5.65 6.43 -28.71
CA GLY A 53 -4.71 5.46 -28.14
C GLY A 53 -3.25 5.72 -28.57
N PRO A 54 -2.25 5.26 -27.78
CA PRO A 54 -0.85 5.71 -27.88
C PRO A 54 -0.17 5.31 -29.20
N ASP A 55 -0.71 4.32 -29.89
CA ASP A 55 -0.32 3.84 -31.21
C ASP A 55 -0.99 4.62 -32.36
N GLY A 56 -1.73 5.68 -32.04
CA GLY A 56 -2.53 6.46 -32.99
C GLY A 56 -3.91 5.86 -33.27
N THR A 57 -4.29 4.75 -32.64
CA THR A 57 -5.61 4.16 -32.77
C THR A 57 -6.68 5.16 -32.31
N GLN A 58 -7.75 5.31 -33.09
CA GLN A 58 -8.90 6.12 -32.72
C GLN A 58 -10.14 5.24 -32.61
N SER A 59 -10.91 5.42 -31.54
CA SER A 59 -12.16 4.71 -31.33
C SER A 59 -13.21 5.61 -30.70
N GLN A 60 -14.46 5.14 -30.66
CA GLN A 60 -15.56 5.84 -30.02
C GLN A 60 -16.27 4.89 -29.06
N ALA A 61 -16.75 5.44 -27.94
CA ALA A 61 -17.53 4.71 -26.95
C ALA A 61 -18.78 5.51 -26.60
N ALA A 62 -19.91 4.82 -26.44
CA ALA A 62 -21.11 5.41 -25.89
C ALA A 62 -21.02 5.45 -24.36
N LEU A 63 -21.44 6.57 -23.78
CA LEU A 63 -21.77 6.68 -22.38
C LEU A 63 -23.28 6.53 -22.24
N THR A 64 -23.70 5.61 -21.37
CA THR A 64 -25.09 5.47 -20.97
C THR A 64 -25.19 5.79 -19.49
N GLN A 65 -26.01 6.79 -19.16
CA GLN A 65 -26.17 7.30 -17.81
C GLN A 65 -26.45 6.16 -16.83
N GLY A 66 -25.68 6.10 -15.74
CA GLY A 66 -25.84 5.11 -14.68
C GLY A 66 -25.38 3.68 -15.04
N VAL A 67 -24.83 3.43 -16.23
CA VAL A 67 -24.28 2.11 -16.61
C VAL A 67 -22.75 2.12 -16.45
N PRO A 68 -22.20 1.55 -15.36
CA PRO A 68 -20.77 1.61 -15.10
C PRO A 68 -19.97 0.58 -15.91
N TYR A 69 -18.68 0.84 -16.08
CA TYR A 69 -17.71 -0.13 -16.58
C TYR A 69 -16.35 0.05 -15.91
N SER A 70 -15.57 -1.03 -15.80
CA SER A 70 -14.23 -0.99 -15.23
C SER A 70 -13.13 -1.14 -16.27
N ARG A 71 -11.95 -0.65 -15.92
CA ARG A 71 -10.69 -0.83 -16.64
C ARG A 71 -9.57 -1.08 -15.63
N ARG A 72 -8.47 -1.62 -16.14
CA ARG A 72 -7.29 -1.94 -15.33
C ARG A 72 -6.29 -0.79 -15.36
N THR A 73 -5.42 -0.74 -14.36
CA THR A 73 -4.22 0.09 -14.35
C THR A 73 -3.39 -0.06 -15.64
N GLY A 74 -2.72 1.00 -16.05
CA GLY A 74 -1.84 1.05 -17.22
C GLY A 74 -2.54 1.42 -18.54
N VAL A 75 -3.85 1.67 -18.54
CA VAL A 75 -4.55 2.18 -19.74
C VAL A 75 -4.06 3.59 -20.06
N ALA A 76 -3.54 3.79 -21.27
CA ALA A 76 -3.06 5.08 -21.76
C ALA A 76 -3.99 5.61 -22.87
N HIS A 77 -4.48 6.85 -22.75
CA HIS A 77 -5.33 7.48 -23.77
C HIS A 77 -5.47 9.01 -23.62
N ASN A 78 -6.05 9.65 -24.63
CA ASN A 78 -6.73 10.93 -24.52
C ASN A 78 -8.23 10.72 -24.74
N VAL A 79 -9.07 11.29 -23.86
CA VAL A 79 -10.54 11.18 -23.93
C VAL A 79 -11.11 12.52 -24.38
N ILE A 80 -12.00 12.49 -25.36
CA ILE A 80 -12.62 13.67 -25.97
C ILE A 80 -14.14 13.53 -25.89
N ASN A 81 -14.86 14.61 -25.58
CA ASN A 81 -16.29 14.66 -25.84
C ASN A 81 -16.54 14.78 -27.34
N ALA A 82 -16.95 13.67 -27.97
CA ALA A 82 -17.24 13.56 -29.39
C ALA A 82 -18.75 13.68 -29.70
N GLY A 83 -19.56 14.07 -28.71
CA GLY A 83 -20.97 14.39 -28.87
C GLY A 83 -21.20 15.88 -29.15
N GLU A 84 -22.47 16.29 -29.13
CA GLU A 84 -22.88 17.68 -29.39
C GLU A 84 -23.23 18.45 -28.10
N THR A 85 -23.48 17.74 -27.00
CA THR A 85 -23.83 18.31 -25.69
C THR A 85 -22.71 18.08 -24.67
N PRO A 86 -22.65 18.88 -23.59
CA PRO A 86 -21.78 18.59 -22.46
C PRO A 86 -22.02 17.18 -21.89
N LEU A 87 -20.96 16.55 -21.40
CA LEU A 87 -21.04 15.24 -20.74
C LEU A 87 -20.27 15.24 -19.42
N ALA A 88 -20.64 14.34 -18.53
CA ALA A 88 -19.92 14.10 -17.29
C ALA A 88 -19.91 12.62 -16.89
N PHE A 89 -18.85 12.21 -16.21
CA PHE A 89 -18.75 10.89 -15.58
C PHE A 89 -17.91 10.97 -14.30
N LEU A 90 -18.15 10.06 -13.37
CA LEU A 90 -17.23 9.80 -12.26
C LEU A 90 -16.19 8.79 -12.70
N GLU A 91 -14.95 9.05 -12.34
CA GLU A 91 -13.85 8.11 -12.35
C GLU A 91 -13.51 7.74 -10.91
N VAL A 92 -13.70 6.47 -10.57
CA VAL A 92 -13.49 5.93 -9.24
C VAL A 92 -12.28 5.02 -9.28
N GLU A 93 -11.14 5.52 -8.80
CA GLU A 93 -9.87 4.80 -8.73
C GLU A 93 -9.71 4.09 -7.39
N VAL A 94 -9.20 2.86 -7.41
CA VAL A 94 -8.88 2.07 -6.21
C VAL A 94 -7.41 2.25 -5.85
N VAL A 95 -7.14 3.23 -4.97
CA VAL A 95 -5.78 3.66 -4.60
C VAL A 95 -5.17 2.86 -3.44
N ASN A 96 -5.94 2.02 -2.74
CA ASN A 96 -5.41 1.15 -1.67
C ASN A 96 -4.32 0.17 -2.15
N SER A 97 -4.25 -0.10 -3.46
CA SER A 97 -3.24 -0.96 -4.07
C SER A 97 -1.83 -0.39 -3.89
N ASP A 98 -1.68 0.93 -4.02
CA ASP A 98 -0.42 1.63 -3.77
C ASP A 98 -0.03 1.57 -2.30
N LEU A 99 -0.96 1.86 -1.39
CA LEU A 99 -0.69 1.82 0.05
C LEU A 99 -0.30 0.41 0.50
N SER A 100 -0.98 -0.62 -0.01
CA SER A 100 -0.65 -2.02 0.28
C SER A 100 0.74 -2.39 -0.23
N ALA A 101 1.13 -1.90 -1.41
CA ALA A 101 2.48 -2.10 -1.95
C ALA A 101 3.55 -1.37 -1.11
N ARG A 102 3.28 -0.14 -0.65
CA ARG A 102 4.17 0.60 0.25
C ARG A 102 4.34 -0.11 1.60
N ARG A 103 3.25 -0.61 2.19
CA ARG A 103 3.28 -1.45 3.41
C ARG A 103 4.11 -2.72 3.21
N LEU A 104 3.97 -3.39 2.07
CA LEU A 104 4.78 -4.56 1.74
C LEU A 104 6.27 -4.20 1.65
N SER A 105 6.60 -3.11 0.96
CA SER A 105 7.96 -2.59 0.88
C SER A 105 8.53 -2.19 2.25
N VAL A 106 7.72 -1.65 3.15
CA VAL A 106 8.10 -1.38 4.55
C VAL A 106 8.47 -2.67 5.27
N LEU A 107 7.72 -3.76 5.11
CA LEU A 107 8.05 -5.06 5.71
C LEU A 107 9.36 -5.65 5.15
N ASP A 108 9.60 -5.53 3.84
CA ASP A 108 10.87 -5.96 3.23
C ASP A 108 12.07 -5.18 3.80
N ARG A 109 11.95 -3.83 3.86
CA ARG A 109 12.98 -2.97 4.47
C ARG A 109 13.20 -3.29 5.94
N PHE A 110 12.12 -3.56 6.67
CA PHE A 110 12.18 -3.89 8.08
C PHE A 110 12.91 -5.22 8.32
N LEU A 111 12.63 -6.26 7.54
CA LEU A 111 13.37 -7.53 7.60
C LEU A 111 14.84 -7.37 7.22
N ALA A 112 15.14 -6.55 6.20
CA ALA A 112 16.50 -6.23 5.82
C ALA A 112 17.26 -5.52 6.96
N ALA A 113 16.63 -4.55 7.62
CA ALA A 113 17.20 -3.82 8.75
C ALA A 113 17.47 -4.73 9.97
N TRP A 114 16.59 -5.70 10.25
CA TRP A 114 16.84 -6.72 11.27
C TRP A 114 18.12 -7.52 10.99
N ASN A 115 18.29 -7.98 9.75
CA ASN A 115 19.47 -8.74 9.35
C ASN A 115 20.75 -7.86 9.26
N ALA A 116 20.60 -6.58 8.91
CA ALA A 116 21.69 -5.61 8.91
C ALA A 116 22.06 -5.12 10.31
N ARG A 117 21.24 -5.43 11.32
CA ARG A 117 21.39 -4.99 12.72
C ARG A 117 21.33 -3.46 12.88
N ASP A 118 20.53 -2.83 12.04
CA ASP A 118 20.41 -1.37 11.95
C ASP A 118 19.15 -0.91 12.71
N VAL A 119 19.34 -0.42 13.93
CA VAL A 119 18.25 0.06 14.79
C VAL A 119 17.60 1.31 14.21
N ASP A 120 18.35 2.19 13.54
CA ASP A 120 17.79 3.41 12.97
C ASP A 120 16.89 3.07 11.78
N ALA A 121 17.35 2.21 10.87
CA ALA A 121 16.54 1.73 9.75
C ALA A 121 15.31 0.93 10.20
N LEU A 122 15.40 0.17 11.30
CA LEU A 122 14.23 -0.46 11.92
C LEU A 122 13.22 0.60 12.38
N MET A 123 13.68 1.65 13.06
CA MET A 123 12.81 2.69 13.58
C MET A 123 12.23 3.61 12.50
N ASP A 124 12.88 3.75 11.34
CA ASP A 124 12.33 4.44 10.17
C ASP A 124 11.12 3.71 9.55
N CYS A 125 10.94 2.43 9.87
CA CYS A 125 9.77 1.65 9.43
C CYS A 125 8.60 1.71 10.44
N MET A 126 8.82 2.22 11.65
CA MET A 126 7.82 2.28 12.71
C MET A 126 7.11 3.63 12.72
N ALA A 127 5.81 3.64 13.01
CA ALA A 127 5.01 4.84 13.19
C ALA A 127 5.40 5.65 14.44
N GLU A 128 4.79 6.84 14.61
CA GLU A 128 5.03 7.69 15.78
C GLU A 128 4.50 7.09 17.08
N ASP A 129 3.31 6.48 17.02
CA ASP A 129 2.57 5.86 18.12
C ASP A 129 2.84 4.36 18.24
N CYS A 130 3.98 3.88 17.75
CA CYS A 130 4.22 2.46 17.55
C CYS A 130 4.35 1.65 18.85
N ALA A 131 4.09 0.34 18.75
CA ALA A 131 4.31 -0.64 19.80
C ALA A 131 4.99 -1.91 19.28
N PHE A 132 5.68 -2.61 20.17
CA PHE A 132 6.23 -3.93 19.95
C PHE A 132 5.82 -4.88 21.08
N HIS A 133 5.18 -5.98 20.73
CA HIS A 133 4.87 -7.08 21.63
C HIS A 133 5.84 -8.23 21.34
N GLY A 134 6.71 -8.52 22.30
CA GLY A 134 7.72 -9.56 22.17
C GLY A 134 7.11 -10.95 22.30
N SER A 135 7.68 -11.93 21.59
CA SER A 135 7.21 -13.33 21.60
C SER A 135 7.37 -14.08 22.92
N ALA A 136 7.79 -13.38 23.97
CA ALA A 136 7.93 -13.86 25.32
C ALA A 136 7.74 -12.68 26.27
N GLY A 137 7.20 -12.96 27.45
CA GLY A 137 6.98 -11.97 28.50
C GLY A 137 6.09 -12.54 29.60
N PRO A 138 5.86 -11.76 30.66
CA PRO A 138 5.04 -12.19 31.79
C PRO A 138 3.54 -12.23 31.46
N ASP A 139 3.11 -11.46 30.46
CA ASP A 139 1.71 -11.28 30.09
C ASP A 139 1.29 -12.16 28.90
N ALA A 140 -0.01 -12.25 28.64
CA ALA A 140 -0.57 -13.08 27.57
C ALA A 140 -0.13 -12.61 26.18
N GLU A 141 0.08 -11.30 26.02
CA GLU A 141 0.60 -10.65 24.81
C GLU A 141 2.13 -10.64 24.76
N GLY A 142 2.80 -11.33 25.69
CA GLY A 142 4.24 -11.20 25.90
C GLY A 142 4.63 -9.83 26.45
N ARG A 143 5.90 -9.45 26.31
CA ARG A 143 6.38 -8.17 26.86
C ARG A 143 6.04 -7.03 25.91
N ARG A 144 5.30 -6.04 26.41
CA ARG A 144 4.87 -4.86 25.66
C ARG A 144 5.88 -3.71 25.78
N HIS A 145 6.24 -3.13 24.64
CA HIS A 145 7.08 -1.95 24.51
C HIS A 145 6.28 -0.88 23.77
N LEU A 146 5.97 0.24 24.43
CA LEU A 146 5.05 1.25 23.92
C LEU A 146 5.77 2.56 23.60
N GLY A 147 5.54 3.08 22.39
CA GLY A 147 6.17 4.28 21.87
C GLY A 147 7.58 4.05 21.33
N ARG A 148 8.02 4.95 20.45
CA ARG A 148 9.29 4.82 19.71
C ARG A 148 10.50 4.54 20.59
N ASN A 149 10.63 5.23 21.72
CA ASN A 149 11.79 5.08 22.61
C ASN A 149 11.87 3.68 23.22
N ALA A 150 10.74 3.13 23.68
CA ALA A 150 10.69 1.80 24.28
C ALA A 150 10.93 0.72 23.22
N VAL A 151 10.35 0.88 22.02
CA VAL A 151 10.55 -0.03 20.89
C VAL A 151 12.02 -0.03 20.45
N ARG A 152 12.62 1.15 20.27
CA ARG A 152 14.05 1.31 19.91
C ARG A 152 14.95 0.61 20.92
N ALA A 153 14.72 0.84 22.21
CA ALA A 153 15.48 0.21 23.28
C ALA A 153 15.35 -1.32 23.27
N ALA A 154 14.15 -1.84 22.99
CA ALA A 154 13.92 -3.28 22.89
C ALA A 154 14.66 -3.93 21.70
N TYR A 155 14.65 -3.29 20.54
CA TYR A 155 15.37 -3.77 19.35
C TYR A 155 16.88 -3.75 19.57
N ALA A 156 17.43 -2.66 20.13
CA ALA A 156 18.85 -2.59 20.48
C ALA A 156 19.25 -3.69 21.47
N ALA A 157 18.48 -3.86 22.55
CA ALA A 157 18.72 -4.91 23.54
C ALA A 157 18.66 -6.33 22.93
N PHE A 158 17.82 -6.55 21.92
CA PHE A 158 17.79 -7.83 21.21
C PHE A 158 19.10 -8.11 20.47
N PHE A 159 19.67 -7.10 19.80
CA PHE A 159 20.95 -7.24 19.12
C PHE A 159 22.09 -7.51 20.09
N ASP A 160 22.10 -6.88 21.27
CA ASP A 160 23.07 -7.17 22.32
C ASP A 160 22.96 -8.62 22.82
N ALA A 161 21.74 -9.12 22.96
CA ALA A 161 21.47 -10.48 23.43
C ALA A 161 21.82 -11.56 22.38
N PHE A 162 21.67 -11.24 21.09
CA PHE A 162 21.94 -12.16 19.96
C PHE A 162 22.87 -11.50 18.92
N PRO A 163 24.19 -11.51 19.13
CA PRO A 163 25.17 -10.90 18.22
C PRO A 163 25.18 -11.47 16.79
N GLU A 164 24.78 -12.73 16.63
CA GLU A 164 24.75 -13.47 15.36
C GLU A 164 23.31 -13.76 14.88
N ALA A 165 22.34 -12.95 15.31
CA ALA A 165 20.95 -13.07 14.89
C ALA A 165 20.78 -12.94 13.38
N ALA A 166 20.03 -13.87 12.78
CA ALA A 166 19.61 -13.83 11.39
C ALA A 166 18.16 -14.30 11.25
N TRP A 167 17.41 -13.65 10.36
CA TRP A 167 16.06 -14.02 9.96
C TRP A 167 16.07 -14.44 8.49
N THR A 168 15.73 -15.71 8.26
CA THR A 168 15.73 -16.34 6.95
C THR A 168 14.31 -16.76 6.55
N ASN A 169 14.11 -17.10 5.28
CA ASN A 169 12.80 -17.51 4.73
C ASN A 169 11.68 -16.50 4.99
N GLY A 170 12.02 -15.21 4.99
CA GLY A 170 11.06 -14.12 5.12
C GLY A 170 10.03 -14.15 4.01
N ARG A 171 8.75 -14.09 4.38
CA ARG A 171 7.63 -13.92 3.46
C ARG A 171 6.63 -12.98 4.07
N HIS A 172 6.11 -12.07 3.25
CA HIS A 172 5.23 -11.00 3.68
C HIS A 172 3.90 -11.04 2.93
N VAL A 173 2.81 -10.76 3.64
CA VAL A 173 1.48 -10.53 3.05
C VAL A 173 0.89 -9.30 3.74
N VAL A 174 0.21 -8.45 2.98
CA VAL A 174 -0.54 -7.30 3.48
C VAL A 174 -1.99 -7.43 3.03
N THR A 175 -2.91 -7.21 3.95
CA THR A 175 -4.36 -7.16 3.68
C THR A 175 -4.97 -6.03 4.49
N GLY A 176 -5.48 -5.01 3.81
CA GLY A 176 -5.94 -3.79 4.47
C GLY A 176 -4.82 -3.17 5.31
N ASP A 177 -5.11 -2.88 6.58
CA ASP A 177 -4.21 -2.32 7.59
C ASP A 177 -3.40 -3.38 8.37
N THR A 178 -3.50 -4.65 7.98
CA THR A 178 -2.86 -5.77 8.65
C THR A 178 -1.75 -6.37 7.78
N GLY A 179 -0.59 -6.63 8.39
CA GLY A 179 0.52 -7.34 7.78
C GLY A 179 0.79 -8.67 8.48
N LEU A 180 1.33 -9.63 7.74
CA LEU A 180 1.87 -10.88 8.30
C LEU A 180 3.25 -11.11 7.71
N SER A 181 4.23 -11.38 8.59
CA SER A 181 5.52 -11.91 8.19
C SER A 181 5.71 -13.30 8.75
N SER A 182 6.13 -14.27 7.93
CA SER A 182 6.65 -15.56 8.43
C SER A 182 8.16 -15.62 8.24
N TRP A 183 8.88 -16.22 9.18
CA TRP A 183 10.34 -16.26 9.15
C TRP A 183 10.88 -17.47 9.93
N ARG A 184 12.17 -17.74 9.72
CA ARG A 184 12.99 -18.59 10.61
C ARG A 184 14.10 -17.78 11.23
N PHE A 185 14.11 -17.73 12.55
CA PHE A 185 15.18 -17.11 13.33
C PHE A 185 16.28 -18.13 13.58
N VAL A 186 17.52 -17.72 13.38
CA VAL A 186 18.73 -18.44 13.78
C VAL A 186 19.59 -17.47 14.56
N GLY A 187 20.06 -17.86 15.74
CA GLY A 187 20.97 -17.01 16.51
C GLY A 187 21.59 -17.76 17.68
N THR A 188 22.68 -17.21 18.18
CA THR A 188 23.37 -17.70 19.38
C THR A 188 23.30 -16.61 20.44
N THR A 189 22.89 -16.95 21.66
CA THR A 189 22.93 -16.02 22.78
C THR A 189 24.38 -15.71 23.16
N THR A 190 24.61 -14.61 23.87
CA THR A 190 25.93 -14.30 24.46
C THR A 190 26.45 -15.37 25.42
N ALA A 191 25.56 -16.21 25.97
CA ALA A 191 25.92 -17.37 26.79
C ALA A 191 26.24 -18.64 25.97
N GLY A 192 26.27 -18.54 24.63
CA GLY A 192 26.58 -19.66 23.73
C GLY A 192 25.40 -20.58 23.41
N GLN A 193 24.18 -20.24 23.83
CA GLN A 193 23.00 -21.07 23.54
C GLN A 193 22.50 -20.79 22.12
N ARG A 194 22.52 -21.82 21.27
CA ARG A 194 21.94 -21.74 19.92
C ARG A 194 20.41 -21.83 19.97
N VAL A 195 19.75 -20.95 19.24
CA VAL A 195 18.32 -20.91 19.02
C VAL A 195 18.05 -20.97 17.52
N GLU A 196 17.15 -21.86 17.12
CA GLU A 196 16.67 -21.98 15.75
C GLU A 196 15.18 -22.31 15.79
N VAL A 197 14.33 -21.41 15.27
CA VAL A 197 12.88 -21.51 15.45
C VAL A 197 12.12 -20.79 14.33
N ASP A 198 10.99 -21.38 13.92
CA ASP A 198 10.03 -20.69 13.07
C ASP A 198 9.15 -19.76 13.89
N GLY A 199 8.84 -18.60 13.32
CA GLY A 199 7.90 -17.67 13.88
C GLY A 199 7.16 -16.88 12.83
N CYS A 200 6.29 -16.01 13.34
CA CYS A 200 5.62 -15.01 12.55
C CYS A 200 5.47 -13.73 13.35
N ASP A 201 5.28 -12.63 12.63
CA ASP A 201 4.89 -11.36 13.21
C ASP A 201 3.57 -10.91 12.56
N ILE A 202 2.62 -10.51 13.39
CA ILE A 202 1.38 -9.84 12.98
C ILE A 202 1.62 -8.34 13.12
N PHE A 203 1.33 -7.59 12.06
CA PHE A 203 1.55 -6.15 12.03
C PHE A 203 0.23 -5.41 11.90
N ALA A 204 0.13 -4.26 12.55
CA ALA A 204 -0.81 -3.21 12.19
C ALA A 204 -0.04 -2.02 11.59
N PHE A 205 -0.71 -1.26 10.72
CA PHE A 205 -0.13 -0.09 10.05
C PHE A 205 -0.89 1.20 10.37
N SER A 206 -0.16 2.31 10.49
CA SER A 206 -0.67 3.68 10.46
C SER A 206 -0.11 4.36 9.20
N GLY A 207 -0.97 4.64 8.22
CA GLY A 207 -0.48 4.90 6.86
C GLY A 207 0.29 3.69 6.34
N ASP A 208 1.50 3.88 5.85
CA ASP A 208 2.40 2.80 5.42
C ASP A 208 3.36 2.31 6.53
N LEU A 209 3.46 3.02 7.65
CA LEU A 209 4.39 2.67 8.74
C LEU A 209 3.78 1.70 9.76
N ILE A 210 4.64 0.90 10.39
CA ILE A 210 4.24 -0.12 11.36
C ILE A 210 3.82 0.53 12.68
N SER A 211 2.55 0.44 13.04
CA SER A 211 2.02 0.89 14.33
C SER A 211 2.09 -0.20 15.40
N LEU A 212 2.05 -1.48 15.02
CA LEU A 212 2.26 -2.60 15.93
C LEU A 212 3.08 -3.69 15.25
N LYS A 213 4.06 -4.23 15.96
CA LYS A 213 4.65 -5.54 15.69
C LYS A 213 4.29 -6.48 16.84
N ASP A 214 3.49 -7.50 16.58
CA ASP A 214 3.16 -8.55 17.54
C ASP A 214 3.82 -9.87 17.12
N SER A 215 4.72 -10.38 17.95
CA SER A 215 5.66 -11.44 17.56
C SER A 215 5.31 -12.78 18.19
N TYR A 216 5.30 -13.83 17.37
CA TYR A 216 5.02 -15.20 17.79
C TYR A 216 6.12 -16.14 17.29
N ARG A 217 6.41 -17.19 18.07
CA ARG A 217 7.36 -18.24 17.67
C ARG A 217 6.89 -19.60 18.16
N LYS A 218 7.29 -20.66 17.46
CA LYS A 218 7.04 -22.02 17.94
C LYS A 218 7.78 -22.26 19.26
N ALA A 219 7.12 -22.92 20.21
CA ALA A 219 7.82 -23.52 21.34
C ALA A 219 8.38 -24.87 20.87
N ARG A 220 9.70 -25.02 20.95
CA ARG A 220 10.35 -26.32 20.73
C ARG A 220 10.32 -27.07 22.05
N GLY A 221 9.72 -28.27 22.04
CA GLY A 221 9.70 -29.19 23.18
C GLY A 221 11.02 -29.94 23.36
#